data_AF-A0A822BGI8-F1
#
_entry.id   AF-A0A822BGI8-F1
#
_cell.length_a   1.000
_cell.length_b   1.000
_cell.length_c   1.000
_cell.angle_alpha   90.00
_cell.angle_beta   90.00
_cell.angle_gamma   90.00
#
_symmetry.space_group_name_H-M   'P 1'
#
loop_
_entity.id
_entity.type
_entity.pdbx_description
1 polymer ?
#
loop_
_entity_poly.entity_id
_entity_poly.type
_entity_poly.pdbx_seq_one_letter_code
_entity_poly.pdbx_strand_id
1 'polypeptide(L)'
;MTRRCAACNATTPSYDVNCCQNCGHQFHKPHLPLLSPNDKIDSFDGKSSKHRLKEHDKPSLSKPSLSNDDHNAKSSGPCQYKILCGEYLKSLSWNEALFDRRFNRCYCSNCYLNSWDNTLVEAGSLYVIPRGWCRFGLQVDKVRADVDHIWRDWIVTYHGTSQEAAHSIVAHRQFLIPGDKRIDGEKIAILPGHIKEKYHIYTSPTIAYSGNACYCPLTRFRSKITNKLYNARIVIQCRQKSGTFDVQQETIGAGNRRICPFIPNSQVEIFTTVRASIVPYGLLIHLAEVS
;
A
#
# COMPACT_ATOMS: atom_id res chain seq x y z
N MET A 1 -18.64 19.41 19.66
CA MET A 1 -19.95 19.07 19.04
C MET A 1 -19.84 17.74 18.30
N THR A 2 -20.21 16.60 18.91
CA THR A 2 -20.08 15.26 18.29
C THR A 2 -20.71 15.17 16.89
N ARG A 3 -20.03 14.54 15.92
CA ARG A 3 -20.60 14.27 14.58
C ARG A 3 -21.07 12.82 14.51
N ARG A 4 -22.27 12.60 13.96
CA ARG A 4 -22.78 11.26 13.62
C ARG A 4 -22.43 10.93 12.16
N CYS A 5 -21.87 9.75 11.92
CA CYS A 5 -21.65 9.24 10.58
C CYS A 5 -22.97 8.79 9.94
N ALA A 6 -23.34 9.36 8.79
CA ALA A 6 -24.59 9.02 8.10
C ALA A 6 -24.62 7.56 7.58
N ALA A 7 -23.46 6.94 7.35
CA ALA A 7 -23.37 5.59 6.81
C ALA A 7 -23.51 4.48 7.87
N CYS A 8 -23.18 4.74 9.13
CA CYS A 8 -23.19 3.70 10.18
C CYS A 8 -23.69 4.17 11.56
N ASN A 9 -24.20 5.40 11.66
CA ASN A 9 -24.69 6.04 12.88
C ASN A 9 -23.68 6.15 14.05
N ALA A 10 -22.40 5.85 13.82
CA ALA A 10 -21.37 6.00 14.84
C ALA A 10 -21.11 7.49 15.17
N THR A 11 -21.02 7.81 16.46
CA THR A 11 -20.63 9.14 16.98
C THR A 11 -19.11 9.24 17.10
N THR A 12 -18.49 10.27 16.51
CA THR A 12 -17.06 10.56 16.63
C THR A 12 -16.81 11.92 17.34
N PRO A 13 -15.70 12.05 18.11
CA PRO A 13 -15.26 13.35 18.65
C PRO A 13 -15.03 14.37 17.54
N SER A 14 -15.29 15.64 17.81
CA SER A 14 -15.55 16.67 16.79
C SER A 14 -14.35 17.41 16.23
N TYR A 15 -13.17 16.82 16.20
CA TYR A 15 -11.99 17.50 15.68
C TYR A 15 -11.22 16.58 14.73
N ASP A 16 -11.05 17.05 13.49
CA ASP A 16 -10.11 16.62 12.45
C ASP A 16 -10.07 15.16 11.99
N VAL A 17 -11.15 14.40 12.15
CA VAL A 17 -11.26 13.09 11.48
C VAL A 17 -11.86 13.27 10.09
N ASN A 18 -11.06 13.04 9.04
CA ASN A 18 -11.54 13.07 7.64
C ASN A 18 -12.39 11.84 7.27
N CYS A 19 -12.46 10.82 8.12
CA CYS A 19 -13.11 9.55 7.84
C CYS A 19 -13.59 8.80 9.09
N CYS A 20 -14.74 8.14 9.00
CA CYS A 20 -15.30 7.30 10.04
C CYS A 20 -14.52 5.98 10.16
N GLN A 21 -13.85 5.76 11.29
CA GLN A 21 -13.04 4.56 11.55
C GLN A 21 -13.84 3.24 11.50
N ASN A 22 -15.17 3.28 11.72
CA ASN A 22 -16.01 2.07 11.71
C ASN A 22 -16.41 1.63 10.30
N CYS A 23 -16.56 2.55 9.35
CA CYS A 23 -17.11 2.24 8.02
C CYS A 23 -16.32 2.82 6.84
N GLY A 24 -15.28 3.61 7.08
CA GLY A 24 -14.49 4.25 6.04
C GLY A 24 -15.12 5.51 5.41
N HIS A 25 -16.31 5.93 5.86
CA HIS A 25 -17.02 7.07 5.25
C HIS A 25 -16.30 8.40 5.51
N GLN A 26 -15.94 9.13 4.46
CA GLN A 26 -15.27 10.43 4.56
C GLN A 26 -16.23 11.56 4.97
N PHE A 27 -15.82 12.43 5.89
CA PHE A 27 -16.63 13.57 6.35
C PHE A 27 -16.32 14.83 5.53
N HIS A 28 -17.35 15.53 5.06
CA HIS A 28 -17.17 16.83 4.41
C HIS A 28 -16.68 17.91 5.41
N LYS A 29 -15.57 18.58 5.09
CA LYS A 29 -15.10 19.75 5.82
C LYS A 29 -15.98 20.97 5.50
N PRO A 30 -16.37 21.78 6.49
CA PRO A 30 -16.95 23.10 6.21
C PRO A 30 -15.87 24.00 5.59
N HIS A 31 -16.25 24.76 4.56
CA HIS A 31 -15.38 25.73 3.89
C HIS A 31 -14.88 26.80 4.87
N LEU A 32 -13.56 26.93 5.02
CA LEU A 32 -12.93 28.12 5.59
C LEU A 32 -12.45 29.03 4.46
N PRO A 33 -12.51 30.37 4.62
CA PRO A 33 -12.19 31.33 3.56
C PRO A 33 -10.67 31.38 3.28
N LEU A 34 -10.34 31.53 1.99
CA LEU A 34 -8.97 31.60 1.45
C LEU A 34 -8.34 32.98 1.73
N LEU A 35 -7.09 33.00 2.19
CA LEU A 35 -6.21 34.18 2.18
C LEU A 35 -5.35 34.16 0.90
N SER A 36 -5.18 35.33 0.26
CA SER A 36 -4.50 35.48 -1.04
C SER A 36 -2.97 35.48 -0.93
N PRO A 37 -2.23 34.96 -1.94
CA PRO A 37 -0.78 35.05 -1.97
C PRO A 37 -0.30 36.28 -2.76
N ASN A 38 0.52 37.12 -2.13
CA ASN A 38 1.50 37.99 -2.79
C ASN A 38 2.84 37.71 -2.12
N ASP A 39 3.81 37.17 -2.86
CA ASP A 39 5.12 37.81 -3.00
C ASP A 39 6.02 37.13 -4.04
N LYS A 40 6.95 37.94 -4.52
CA LYS A 40 7.64 37.97 -5.81
C LYS A 40 8.69 36.86 -6.03
N ILE A 41 8.89 36.54 -7.30
CA ILE A 41 9.99 35.73 -7.84
C ILE A 41 11.09 36.68 -8.30
N ASP A 42 12.31 36.51 -7.79
CA ASP A 42 13.53 37.08 -8.37
C ASP A 42 14.40 35.97 -8.97
N SER A 43 14.82 36.23 -10.21
CA SER A 43 15.71 35.45 -11.07
C SER A 43 17.17 35.52 -10.64
N PHE A 44 17.94 34.43 -10.81
CA PHE A 44 19.40 34.53 -10.97
C PHE A 44 19.98 33.45 -11.91
N ASP A 45 20.84 33.92 -12.81
CA ASP A 45 21.55 33.21 -13.87
C ASP A 45 22.80 32.44 -13.41
N GLY A 46 23.05 31.30 -14.08
CA GLY A 46 24.35 30.94 -14.68
C GLY A 46 25.54 30.54 -13.80
N LYS A 47 25.99 29.29 -13.89
CA LYS A 47 27.20 28.86 -14.66
C LYS A 47 27.66 27.44 -14.30
N SER A 48 28.12 26.75 -15.34
CA SER A 48 28.70 25.41 -15.38
C SER A 48 30.10 25.35 -14.77
N SER A 49 30.40 24.27 -14.03
CA SER A 49 31.77 23.80 -13.80
C SER A 49 31.85 22.27 -13.88
N LYS A 50 32.69 21.80 -14.81
CA LYS A 50 33.04 20.40 -15.03
C LYS A 50 34.00 19.94 -13.92
N HIS A 51 33.65 18.88 -13.19
CA HIS A 51 34.61 18.13 -12.38
C HIS A 51 34.64 16.66 -12.80
N ARG A 52 35.80 16.25 -13.29
CA ARG A 52 36.22 14.89 -13.64
C ARG A 52 36.46 14.11 -12.35
N LEU A 53 35.69 13.05 -12.10
CA LEU A 53 35.96 12.08 -11.04
C LEU A 53 36.69 10.87 -11.61
N LYS A 54 37.75 10.48 -10.90
CA LYS A 54 38.65 9.37 -11.22
C LYS A 54 38.02 8.05 -10.80
N GLU A 55 38.17 7.05 -11.65
CA GLU A 55 37.87 5.64 -11.36
C GLU A 55 38.77 5.13 -10.22
N HIS A 56 38.15 4.53 -9.20
CA HIS A 56 38.84 3.68 -8.23
C HIS A 56 38.05 2.38 -8.04
N ASP A 57 38.72 1.32 -8.47
CA ASP A 57 38.72 -0.07 -8.01
C ASP A 57 37.42 -0.71 -7.48
N LYS A 58 36.91 -1.65 -8.28
CA LYS A 58 35.84 -2.61 -7.96
C LYS A 58 36.33 -3.68 -6.98
N PRO A 59 35.66 -3.90 -5.85
CA PRO A 59 35.71 -5.18 -5.16
C PRO A 59 34.70 -6.17 -5.76
N SER A 60 35.16 -7.41 -5.92
CA SER A 60 34.49 -8.56 -6.50
C SER A 60 33.16 -8.93 -5.84
N LEU A 61 32.23 -9.34 -6.70
CA LEU A 61 30.87 -9.81 -6.43
C LEU A 61 30.80 -10.97 -5.41
N SER A 62 30.04 -10.77 -4.33
CA SER A 62 29.28 -11.84 -3.69
C SER A 62 27.79 -11.63 -4.02
N LYS A 63 27.17 -12.67 -4.58
CA LYS A 63 25.75 -12.67 -4.96
C LYS A 63 24.90 -12.51 -3.69
N PRO A 64 23.88 -11.63 -3.64
CA PRO A 64 22.88 -11.70 -2.58
C PRO A 64 22.07 -12.97 -2.80
N SER A 65 22.15 -13.90 -1.86
CA SER A 65 21.26 -15.03 -1.77
C SER A 65 19.83 -14.51 -1.60
N LEU A 66 19.00 -14.67 -2.62
CA LEU A 66 17.55 -14.78 -2.44
C LEU A 66 17.35 -16.06 -1.62
N SER A 67 17.31 -15.96 -0.30
CA SER A 67 16.98 -17.10 0.54
C SER A 67 15.51 -17.42 0.27
N ASN A 68 15.31 -18.49 -0.52
CA ASN A 68 14.11 -19.29 -0.46
C ASN A 68 14.11 -19.96 0.90
N ASP A 69 13.80 -19.20 1.95
CA ASP A 69 13.53 -19.77 3.26
C ASP A 69 12.13 -20.40 3.21
N ASP A 70 12.09 -21.56 2.56
CA ASP A 70 11.06 -22.59 2.69
C ASP A 70 11.12 -23.13 4.13
N HIS A 71 10.65 -22.32 5.06
CA HIS A 71 10.43 -22.77 6.43
C HIS A 71 9.02 -23.32 6.53
N ASN A 72 8.98 -24.64 6.33
CA ASN A 72 7.82 -25.52 6.41
C ASN A 72 7.13 -25.36 7.78
N ALA A 73 6.04 -24.60 7.82
CA ALA A 73 5.22 -24.45 9.00
C ALA A 73 4.33 -25.69 9.20
N LYS A 74 4.23 -26.16 10.45
CA LYS A 74 3.56 -27.38 10.89
C LYS A 74 2.04 -27.37 10.61
N SER A 75 1.62 -27.76 9.41
CA SER A 75 0.32 -28.40 9.21
C SER A 75 0.46 -29.45 8.12
N SER A 76 0.07 -30.70 8.39
CA SER A 76 0.14 -31.86 7.46
C SER A 76 -0.81 -31.76 6.26
N GLY A 77 -1.29 -30.56 5.92
CA GLY A 77 -2.19 -30.29 4.81
C GLY A 77 -2.09 -28.84 4.34
N PRO A 78 -2.73 -28.50 3.21
CA PRO A 78 -2.68 -27.16 2.64
C PRO A 78 -3.33 -26.13 3.58
N CYS A 79 -2.74 -24.94 3.66
CA CYS A 79 -3.24 -23.86 4.51
C CYS A 79 -4.66 -23.43 4.11
N GLN A 80 -5.63 -23.68 5.00
CA GLN A 80 -7.04 -23.36 4.77
C GLN A 80 -7.28 -21.87 4.54
N TYR A 81 -6.58 -21.00 5.28
CA TYR A 81 -6.69 -19.56 5.08
C TYR A 81 -6.18 -19.11 3.70
N LYS A 82 -5.09 -19.71 3.22
CA LYS A 82 -4.56 -19.46 1.86
C LYS A 82 -5.55 -19.93 0.79
N ILE A 83 -6.19 -21.08 0.99
CA ILE A 83 -7.24 -21.60 0.10
C ILE A 83 -8.42 -20.62 0.05
N LEU A 84 -8.92 -20.19 1.21
CA LEU A 84 -10.05 -19.27 1.33
C LEU A 84 -9.75 -17.90 0.67
N CYS A 85 -8.56 -17.35 0.92
CA CYS A 85 -8.12 -16.12 0.24
C CYS A 85 -8.02 -16.32 -1.28
N GLY A 86 -7.62 -17.52 -1.72
CA GLY A 86 -7.55 -17.88 -3.15
C GLY A 86 -8.93 -18.01 -3.78
N GLU A 87 -9.93 -18.50 -3.03
CA GLU A 87 -11.33 -18.52 -3.46
C GLU A 87 -11.86 -17.09 -3.65
N TYR A 88 -11.59 -16.20 -2.69
CA TYR A 88 -11.95 -14.79 -2.83
C TYR A 88 -11.29 -14.17 -4.06
N LEU A 89 -9.98 -14.38 -4.27
CA LEU A 89 -9.28 -13.89 -5.46
C LEU A 89 -9.94 -14.37 -6.76
N LYS A 90 -10.29 -15.66 -6.85
CA LYS A 90 -10.99 -16.21 -8.02
C LYS A 90 -12.35 -15.54 -8.24
N SER A 91 -13.08 -15.22 -7.17
CA SER A 91 -14.37 -14.52 -7.27
C SER A 91 -14.25 -13.12 -7.88
N LEU A 92 -13.07 -12.49 -7.81
CA LEU A 92 -12.80 -11.19 -8.42
C LEU A 92 -12.76 -11.26 -9.95
N SER A 93 -12.59 -12.45 -10.53
CA SER A 93 -12.51 -12.67 -11.98
C SER A 93 -11.42 -11.84 -12.67
N TRP A 94 -10.32 -11.56 -11.99
CA TRP A 94 -9.14 -10.92 -12.59
C TRP A 94 -8.38 -11.91 -13.46
N ASN A 95 -7.74 -11.43 -14.53
CA ASN A 95 -6.98 -12.29 -15.43
C ASN A 95 -5.82 -12.98 -14.69
N GLU A 96 -5.77 -14.32 -14.74
CA GLU A 96 -4.73 -15.11 -14.05
C GLU A 96 -3.31 -14.77 -14.54
N ALA A 97 -3.16 -14.29 -15.78
CA ALA A 97 -1.88 -13.85 -16.33
C ALA A 97 -1.31 -12.60 -15.63
N LEU A 98 -2.07 -11.92 -14.78
CA LEU A 98 -1.57 -10.85 -13.92
C LEU A 98 -0.78 -11.37 -12.72
N PHE A 99 -0.86 -12.67 -12.42
CA PHE A 99 -0.29 -13.27 -11.22
C PHE A 99 0.90 -14.18 -11.51
N ASP A 100 1.78 -14.28 -10.53
CA ASP A 100 2.88 -15.24 -10.50
C ASP A 100 2.80 -16.05 -9.20
N ARG A 101 2.26 -17.27 -9.33
CA ARG A 101 1.95 -18.14 -8.20
C ARG A 101 3.19 -18.55 -7.40
N ARG A 102 4.40 -18.45 -7.99
CA ARG A 102 5.67 -18.76 -7.33
C ARG A 102 5.93 -17.83 -6.14
N PHE A 103 5.38 -16.61 -6.17
CA PHE A 103 5.57 -15.61 -5.12
C PHE A 103 4.38 -15.51 -4.15
N ASN A 104 3.42 -16.45 -4.21
CA ASN A 104 2.30 -16.49 -3.26
C ASN A 104 2.77 -16.85 -1.85
N ARG A 105 2.43 -16.03 -0.85
CA ARG A 105 2.85 -16.25 0.55
C ARG A 105 1.69 -15.98 1.51
N CYS A 106 1.45 -16.89 2.43
CA CYS A 106 0.44 -16.71 3.48
C CYS A 106 1.13 -16.30 4.79
N TYR A 107 0.55 -15.32 5.48
CA TYR A 107 1.05 -14.78 6.73
C TYR A 107 0.09 -15.03 7.91
N CYS A 108 -0.81 -16.02 7.80
CA CYS A 108 -1.58 -16.48 8.95
C CYS A 108 -0.68 -17.15 9.99
N SER A 109 -1.18 -17.33 11.21
CA SER A 109 -0.45 -17.96 12.32
C SER A 109 0.09 -19.36 12.00
N ASN A 110 -0.53 -20.06 11.05
CA ASN A 110 -0.10 -21.40 10.62
C ASN A 110 0.99 -21.37 9.55
N CYS A 111 1.16 -20.26 8.80
CA CYS A 111 2.15 -20.16 7.72
C CYS A 111 3.31 -19.22 8.03
N TYR A 112 3.12 -18.27 8.95
CA TYR A 112 4.15 -17.38 9.42
C TYR A 112 4.08 -17.35 10.94
N LEU A 113 4.94 -18.14 11.59
CA LEU A 113 4.85 -18.44 13.01
C LEU A 113 4.94 -17.17 13.86
N ASN A 114 4.25 -17.14 15.00
CA ASN A 114 4.26 -15.99 15.91
C ASN A 114 5.66 -15.72 16.50
N SER A 115 6.53 -16.74 16.54
CA SER A 115 7.93 -16.61 16.96
C SER A 115 8.83 -15.92 15.92
N TRP A 116 8.37 -15.77 14.68
CA TRP A 116 9.15 -15.10 13.63
C TRP A 116 9.04 -13.58 13.74
N ASP A 117 9.94 -12.87 13.08
CA ASP A 117 10.00 -11.42 13.16
C ASP A 117 8.73 -10.75 12.64
N ASN A 118 8.35 -9.66 13.31
CA ASN A 118 7.22 -8.82 12.93
C ASN A 118 7.59 -7.74 11.92
N THR A 119 8.89 -7.52 11.71
CA THR A 119 9.45 -6.49 10.85
C THR A 119 10.69 -7.02 10.16
N LEU A 120 10.96 -6.52 8.96
CA LEU A 120 12.22 -6.77 8.25
C LEU A 120 12.81 -5.45 7.79
N VAL A 121 14.12 -5.44 7.57
CA VAL A 121 14.84 -4.33 6.94
C VAL A 121 15.23 -4.75 5.53
N GLU A 122 14.73 -4.04 4.53
CA GLU A 122 15.08 -4.26 3.12
C GLU A 122 15.38 -2.92 2.46
N ALA A 123 16.40 -2.90 1.59
CA ALA A 123 16.90 -1.67 0.96
C ALA A 123 17.15 -0.52 1.97
N GLY A 124 17.64 -0.87 3.16
CA GLY A 124 17.90 0.09 4.25
C GLY A 124 16.66 0.64 4.96
N SER A 125 15.46 0.10 4.69
CA SER A 125 14.21 0.58 5.29
C SER A 125 13.46 -0.55 6.02
N LEU A 126 12.95 -0.21 7.20
CA LEU A 126 12.12 -1.11 8.00
C LEU A 126 10.69 -1.16 7.44
N TYR A 127 10.14 -2.35 7.28
CA TYR A 127 8.72 -2.53 7.00
C TYR A 127 8.11 -3.63 7.88
N VAL A 128 6.81 -3.55 8.10
CA VAL A 128 6.07 -4.47 8.96
C VAL A 128 5.56 -5.66 8.16
N ILE A 129 5.77 -6.87 8.66
CA ILE A 129 5.27 -8.10 8.06
C ILE A 129 3.73 -8.11 8.11
N PRO A 130 3.04 -8.46 7.01
CA PRO A 130 1.59 -8.35 6.95
C PRO A 130 0.90 -9.58 7.59
N ARG A 131 1.12 -9.79 8.89
CA ARG A 131 0.53 -10.91 9.65
C ARG A 131 -1.00 -10.92 9.53
N GLY A 132 -1.56 -12.10 9.31
CA GLY A 132 -2.98 -12.31 9.04
C GLY A 132 -3.40 -12.11 7.59
N TRP A 133 -2.50 -11.72 6.68
CA TRP A 133 -2.82 -11.53 5.26
C TRP A 133 -2.31 -12.70 4.40
N CYS A 134 -2.84 -12.82 3.20
CA CYS A 134 -2.32 -13.72 2.17
C CYS A 134 -1.92 -12.90 0.95
N ARG A 135 -0.65 -12.97 0.58
CA ARG A 135 -0.09 -12.36 -0.64
C ARG A 135 -0.26 -13.30 -1.82
N PHE A 136 -0.79 -12.75 -2.90
CA PHE A 136 -0.74 -13.33 -4.24
C PHE A 136 0.27 -12.54 -5.06
N GLY A 137 1.31 -13.22 -5.56
CA GLY A 137 2.37 -12.60 -6.34
C GLY A 137 1.83 -12.02 -7.64
N LEU A 138 2.25 -10.81 -7.98
CA LEU A 138 1.90 -10.17 -9.25
C LEU A 138 3.03 -10.36 -10.26
N GLN A 139 2.68 -10.37 -11.55
CA GLN A 139 3.67 -10.27 -12.62
C GLN A 139 4.34 -8.90 -12.57
N VAL A 140 5.68 -8.92 -12.53
CA VAL A 140 6.52 -7.74 -12.62
C VAL A 140 7.35 -7.85 -13.91
N ASP A 141 7.54 -6.72 -14.59
CA ASP A 141 8.44 -6.65 -15.74
C ASP A 141 9.87 -7.00 -15.29
N LYS A 142 10.38 -8.15 -15.74
CA LYS A 142 11.67 -8.69 -15.30
C LYS A 142 12.83 -7.83 -15.78
N VAL A 143 12.79 -7.38 -17.04
CA VAL A 143 13.85 -6.57 -17.63
C VAL A 143 14.00 -5.28 -16.84
N ARG A 144 12.87 -4.61 -16.58
CA ARG A 144 12.85 -3.41 -15.75
C ARG A 144 13.34 -3.70 -14.33
N ALA A 145 12.85 -4.77 -13.70
CA ALA A 145 13.25 -5.12 -12.34
C ALA A 145 14.76 -5.35 -12.20
N ASP A 146 15.38 -5.97 -13.21
CA ASP A 146 16.81 -6.25 -13.23
C ASP A 146 17.64 -4.97 -13.47
N VAL A 147 17.25 -4.14 -14.45
CA VAL A 147 17.94 -2.88 -14.80
C VAL A 147 17.84 -1.84 -13.68
N ASP A 148 16.65 -1.66 -13.10
CA ASP A 148 16.43 -0.69 -12.01
C ASP A 148 16.81 -1.25 -10.62
N HIS A 149 17.28 -2.50 -10.58
CA HIS A 149 17.66 -3.22 -9.35
C HIS A 149 16.57 -3.19 -8.27
N ILE A 150 15.31 -3.33 -8.69
CA ILE A 150 14.12 -3.07 -7.86
C ILE A 150 14.13 -3.92 -6.59
N TRP A 151 14.50 -5.19 -6.69
CA TRP A 151 14.48 -6.10 -5.54
C TRP A 151 15.57 -5.82 -4.50
N ARG A 152 16.64 -5.13 -4.90
CA ARG A 152 17.78 -4.82 -4.03
C ARG A 152 17.68 -3.42 -3.42
N ASP A 153 17.29 -2.44 -4.24
CA ASP A 153 17.50 -1.02 -3.94
C ASP A 153 16.20 -0.28 -3.57
N TRP A 154 15.03 -0.89 -3.80
CA TRP A 154 13.73 -0.25 -3.57
C TRP A 154 13.08 -0.79 -2.29
N ILE A 155 12.58 0.13 -1.46
CA ILE A 155 11.96 -0.18 -0.17
C ILE A 155 10.62 -0.89 -0.35
N VAL A 156 10.18 -1.63 0.67
CA VAL A 156 8.87 -2.29 0.68
C VAL A 156 7.83 -1.36 1.31
N THR A 157 6.72 -1.13 0.60
CA THR A 157 5.59 -0.35 1.10
C THR A 157 4.24 -1.00 0.78
N TYR A 158 3.18 -0.48 1.38
CA TYR A 158 1.80 -0.96 1.24
C TYR A 158 0.89 0.17 0.81
N HIS A 159 0.01 -0.09 -0.16
CA HIS A 159 -1.02 0.84 -0.62
C HIS A 159 -2.42 0.28 -0.36
N GLY A 160 -3.20 0.98 0.46
CA GLY A 160 -4.60 0.67 0.72
C GLY A 160 -5.48 1.29 -0.36
N THR A 161 -6.40 0.51 -0.93
CA THR A 161 -7.29 1.00 -1.99
C THR A 161 -8.54 0.12 -2.12
N SER A 162 -9.49 0.51 -2.98
CA SER A 162 -10.65 -0.33 -3.31
C SER A 162 -10.28 -1.49 -4.25
N GLN A 163 -11.15 -2.48 -4.35
CA GLN A 163 -10.96 -3.60 -5.28
C GLN A 163 -10.83 -3.13 -6.74
N GLU A 164 -11.65 -2.18 -7.17
CA GLU A 164 -11.70 -1.67 -8.54
C GLU A 164 -10.42 -0.89 -8.87
N ALA A 165 -9.99 -0.03 -7.95
CA ALA A 165 -8.74 0.70 -8.10
C ALA A 165 -7.53 -0.24 -8.07
N ALA A 166 -7.53 -1.25 -7.20
CA ALA A 166 -6.49 -2.28 -7.19
C ALA A 166 -6.43 -3.04 -8.52
N HIS A 167 -7.58 -3.44 -9.07
CA HIS A 167 -7.63 -4.10 -10.38
C HIS A 167 -7.00 -3.23 -11.46
N SER A 168 -7.34 -1.94 -11.50
CA SER A 168 -6.77 -1.00 -12.45
C SER A 168 -5.26 -0.83 -12.28
N ILE A 169 -4.75 -0.71 -11.05
CA ILE A 169 -3.30 -0.58 -10.78
C ILE A 169 -2.55 -1.84 -11.24
N VAL A 170 -3.09 -3.02 -10.94
CA VAL A 170 -2.47 -4.30 -11.31
C VAL A 170 -2.51 -4.51 -12.82
N ALA A 171 -3.64 -4.25 -13.47
CA ALA A 171 -3.81 -4.44 -14.92
C ALA A 171 -2.86 -3.53 -15.72
N HIS A 172 -2.68 -2.28 -15.31
CA HIS A 172 -1.77 -1.34 -15.99
C HIS A 172 -0.34 -1.37 -15.46
N ARG A 173 -0.07 -2.11 -14.38
CA ARG A 173 1.23 -2.16 -13.68
C ARG A 173 1.75 -0.79 -13.26
N GLN A 174 0.84 0.16 -13.03
CA GLN A 174 1.17 1.53 -12.68
C GLN A 174 0.12 2.14 -11.77
N PHE A 175 0.58 3.02 -10.89
CA PHE A 175 -0.31 3.86 -10.11
C PHE A 175 -0.85 4.97 -11.01
N LEU A 176 -2.16 5.00 -11.09
CA LEU A 176 -2.87 6.09 -11.75
C LEU A 176 -3.02 7.25 -10.75
N ILE A 177 -2.81 8.48 -11.20
CA ILE A 177 -3.09 9.68 -10.39
C ILE A 177 -4.34 10.38 -10.95
N PRO A 178 -5.03 11.21 -10.14
CA PRO A 178 -6.20 11.92 -10.63
C PRO A 178 -5.88 12.76 -11.88
N GLY A 179 -6.72 12.64 -12.91
CA GLY A 179 -6.44 13.09 -14.28
C GLY A 179 -6.22 11.95 -15.29
N ASP A 180 -5.73 10.79 -14.83
CA ASP A 180 -5.62 9.59 -15.66
C ASP A 180 -6.99 8.95 -15.95
N LYS A 181 -7.07 8.13 -17.00
CA LYS A 181 -8.24 7.29 -17.31
C LYS A 181 -8.00 5.84 -16.85
N ARG A 182 -9.03 5.23 -16.25
CA ARG A 182 -9.09 3.81 -15.94
C ARG A 182 -9.39 2.98 -17.20
N ILE A 183 -9.36 1.65 -17.06
CA ILE A 183 -9.62 0.69 -18.16
C ILE A 183 -11.05 0.76 -18.70
N ASP A 184 -12.00 1.18 -17.88
CA ASP A 184 -13.39 1.45 -18.24
C ASP A 184 -13.57 2.83 -18.93
N GLY A 185 -12.49 3.60 -19.10
CA GLY A 185 -12.50 4.93 -19.69
C GLY A 185 -12.85 6.05 -18.71
N GLU A 186 -13.19 5.74 -17.45
CA GLU A 186 -13.50 6.75 -16.44
C GLU A 186 -12.26 7.53 -16.03
N LYS A 187 -12.39 8.86 -15.97
CA LYS A 187 -11.34 9.72 -15.42
C LYS A 187 -11.30 9.56 -13.91
N ILE A 188 -10.11 9.41 -13.35
CA ILE A 188 -9.92 9.45 -11.90
C ILE A 188 -10.18 10.89 -11.44
N ALA A 189 -11.33 11.07 -10.80
CA ALA A 189 -11.73 12.34 -10.22
C ALA A 189 -10.82 12.69 -9.02
N ILE A 190 -10.61 13.99 -8.81
CA ILE A 190 -10.09 14.49 -7.55
C ILE A 190 -11.20 14.29 -6.52
N LEU A 191 -10.99 13.43 -5.52
CA LEU A 191 -12.02 13.23 -4.49
C LEU A 191 -12.24 14.54 -3.71
N PRO A 192 -13.48 14.85 -3.28
CA PRO A 192 -13.78 16.02 -2.47
C PRO A 192 -12.95 16.02 -1.17
N GLY A 193 -12.21 17.10 -0.90
CA GLY A 193 -11.34 17.21 0.28
C GLY A 193 -9.84 17.00 -0.01
N HIS A 194 -9.47 16.58 -1.22
CA HIS A 194 -8.08 16.66 -1.67
C HIS A 194 -7.67 18.12 -1.88
N ILE A 195 -6.46 18.47 -1.43
CA ILE A 195 -5.85 19.78 -1.69
C ILE A 195 -5.72 19.90 -3.22
N LYS A 196 -6.28 20.97 -3.80
CA LYS A 196 -6.13 21.26 -5.24
C LYS A 196 -4.65 21.16 -5.61
N GLU A 197 -4.35 20.51 -6.75
CA GLU A 197 -3.00 20.38 -7.33
C GLU A 197 -2.03 19.39 -6.62
N LYS A 198 -2.46 18.69 -5.56
CA LYS A 198 -1.64 17.65 -4.92
C LYS A 198 -2.06 16.24 -5.35
N TYR A 199 -1.53 15.81 -6.50
CA TYR A 199 -1.71 14.46 -7.05
C TYR A 199 -0.65 13.50 -6.51
N HIS A 200 -0.81 13.08 -5.26
CA HIS A 200 0.12 12.16 -4.61
C HIS A 200 -0.36 10.72 -4.66
N ILE A 201 0.59 9.80 -4.78
CA ILE A 201 0.39 8.39 -4.46
C ILE A 201 0.84 8.19 -3.02
N TYR A 202 -0.03 7.61 -2.20
CA TYR A 202 0.24 7.35 -0.79
C TYR A 202 0.54 5.88 -0.54
N THR A 203 1.59 5.58 0.21
CA THR A 203 1.94 4.24 0.66
C THR A 203 2.34 4.30 2.14
N SER A 204 2.68 3.16 2.72
CA SER A 204 3.11 3.07 4.12
C SER A 204 4.05 1.89 4.33
N PRO A 205 5.01 1.96 5.26
CA PRO A 205 5.84 0.81 5.65
C PRO A 205 5.06 -0.22 6.50
N THR A 206 3.81 0.06 6.86
CA THR A 206 2.97 -0.83 7.67
C THR A 206 1.58 -1.06 7.10
N ILE A 207 1.20 -2.34 7.02
CA ILE A 207 -0.13 -2.73 6.58
C ILE A 207 -1.22 -2.32 7.57
N ALA A 208 -0.89 -2.04 8.84
CA ALA A 208 -1.87 -1.58 9.83
C ALA A 208 -2.49 -0.23 9.43
N TYR A 209 -1.70 0.62 8.75
CA TYR A 209 -2.18 1.89 8.22
C TYR A 209 -2.90 1.69 6.89
N SER A 210 -2.24 1.05 5.90
CA SER A 210 -2.82 0.84 4.57
C SER A 210 -4.05 -0.06 4.57
N GLY A 211 -4.19 -0.96 5.53
CA GLY A 211 -5.35 -1.83 5.72
C GLY A 211 -6.48 -1.20 6.55
N ASN A 212 -6.34 0.07 6.96
CA ASN A 212 -7.40 0.79 7.67
C ASN A 212 -8.61 1.02 6.74
N ALA A 213 -9.82 0.99 7.30
CA ALA A 213 -11.07 1.13 6.54
C ALA A 213 -11.18 2.45 5.76
N CYS A 214 -10.45 3.50 6.16
CA CYS A 214 -10.43 4.78 5.44
C CYS A 214 -9.72 4.72 4.08
N TYR A 215 -8.83 3.75 3.88
CA TYR A 215 -8.10 3.56 2.62
C TYR A 215 -8.49 2.26 1.92
N CYS A 216 -8.84 1.23 2.71
CA CYS A 216 -9.17 -0.11 2.25
C CYS A 216 -10.62 -0.43 2.64
N PRO A 217 -11.61 -0.07 1.80
CA PRO A 217 -13.02 -0.34 2.07
C PRO A 217 -13.29 -1.84 2.16
N LEU A 218 -14.30 -2.19 2.95
CA LEU A 218 -14.71 -3.57 3.17
C LEU A 218 -15.61 -4.06 2.05
N THR A 219 -15.30 -5.24 1.51
CA THR A 219 -16.18 -5.95 0.56
C THR A 219 -16.72 -7.21 1.22
N ARG A 220 -18.00 -7.55 1.01
CA ARG A 220 -18.58 -8.79 1.51
C ARG A 220 -18.31 -9.95 0.56
N PHE A 221 -17.91 -11.09 1.10
CA PHE A 221 -17.63 -12.30 0.36
C PHE A 221 -18.26 -13.51 1.06
N ARG A 222 -19.13 -14.25 0.37
CA ARG A 222 -19.64 -15.53 0.86
C ARG A 222 -18.80 -16.66 0.25
N SER A 223 -18.08 -17.38 1.10
CA SER A 223 -17.30 -18.54 0.66
C SER A 223 -18.23 -19.70 0.31
N LYS A 224 -17.99 -20.34 -0.84
CA LYS A 224 -18.63 -21.59 -1.22
C LYS A 224 -17.98 -22.78 -0.52
N ILE A 225 -16.70 -22.65 -0.12
CA ILE A 225 -15.95 -23.69 0.59
C ILE A 225 -16.45 -23.83 2.03
N THR A 226 -16.62 -22.72 2.75
CA THR A 226 -17.01 -22.75 4.17
C THR A 226 -18.48 -22.41 4.41
N ASN A 227 -19.20 -21.95 3.38
CA ASN A 227 -20.57 -21.40 3.46
C ASN A 227 -20.74 -20.19 4.41
N LYS A 228 -19.63 -19.59 4.86
CA LYS A 228 -19.62 -18.46 5.79
C LYS A 228 -19.49 -17.13 5.05
N LEU A 229 -19.92 -16.06 5.70
CA LEU A 229 -19.77 -14.69 5.21
C LEU A 229 -18.50 -14.07 5.79
N TYR A 230 -17.74 -13.38 4.95
CA TYR A 230 -16.50 -12.71 5.30
C TYR A 230 -16.50 -11.25 4.86
N ASN A 231 -15.84 -10.42 5.65
CA ASN A 231 -15.38 -9.09 5.28
C ASN A 231 -13.98 -9.21 4.68
N ALA A 232 -13.85 -8.81 3.42
CA ALA A 232 -12.62 -8.81 2.67
C ALA A 232 -11.99 -7.42 2.60
N ARG A 233 -10.66 -7.40 2.67
CA ARG A 233 -9.81 -6.22 2.43
C ARG A 233 -8.71 -6.56 1.45
N ILE A 234 -8.34 -5.59 0.63
CA ILE A 234 -7.25 -5.69 -0.35
C ILE A 234 -6.25 -4.56 -0.14
N VAL A 235 -4.97 -4.92 -0.10
CA VAL A 235 -3.84 -3.99 -0.05
C VAL A 235 -2.84 -4.40 -1.13
N ILE A 236 -2.20 -3.43 -1.78
CA ILE A 236 -1.13 -3.69 -2.75
C ILE A 236 0.22 -3.59 -2.04
N GLN A 237 1.02 -4.65 -2.09
CA GLN A 237 2.42 -4.62 -1.69
C GLN A 237 3.28 -4.09 -2.85
N CYS A 238 4.13 -3.12 -2.54
CA CYS A 238 4.86 -2.34 -3.52
C CYS A 238 6.36 -2.30 -3.21
N ARG A 239 7.17 -2.19 -4.27
CA ARG A 239 8.54 -1.70 -4.20
C ARG A 239 8.50 -0.21 -4.53
N GLN A 240 9.17 0.62 -3.76
CA GLN A 240 9.21 2.06 -3.98
C GLN A 240 10.65 2.59 -3.99
N LYS A 241 10.99 3.36 -5.01
CA LYS A 241 12.35 3.83 -5.25
C LYS A 241 12.78 4.81 -4.17
N SER A 242 13.87 4.51 -3.48
CA SER A 242 14.48 5.41 -2.49
C SER A 242 14.80 6.78 -3.09
N GLY A 243 14.59 7.84 -2.32
CA GLY A 243 14.84 9.23 -2.75
C GLY A 243 13.78 9.81 -3.71
N THR A 244 12.66 9.14 -3.92
CA THR A 244 11.56 9.63 -4.78
C THR A 244 10.28 9.94 -4.03
N PHE A 245 10.33 9.97 -2.70
CA PHE A 245 9.17 10.15 -1.84
C PHE A 245 9.54 10.94 -0.60
N ASP A 246 8.50 11.51 0.01
CA ASP A 246 8.57 12.16 1.31
C ASP A 246 7.81 11.31 2.35
N VAL A 247 8.14 11.51 3.61
CA VAL A 247 7.53 10.83 4.76
C VAL A 247 6.79 11.86 5.60
N GLN A 248 5.58 11.54 6.04
CA GLN A 248 4.77 12.39 6.90
C GLN A 248 3.99 11.61 7.97
N GLN A 249 3.37 12.41 8.85
CA GLN A 249 2.49 11.91 9.89
C GLN A 249 1.18 11.33 9.34
N GLU A 250 0.51 10.52 10.17
CA GLU A 250 -0.80 9.98 9.90
C GLU A 250 -1.86 11.07 9.62
N THR A 251 -2.80 10.76 8.74
CA THR A 251 -3.89 11.66 8.31
C THR A 251 -5.28 11.10 8.60
N ILE A 252 -5.38 9.99 9.35
CA ILE A 252 -6.64 9.34 9.73
C ILE A 252 -7.23 9.87 11.04
N GLY A 253 -6.54 10.81 11.70
CA GLY A 253 -6.97 11.42 12.96
C GLY A 253 -6.91 10.40 14.11
N ALA A 254 -5.85 9.61 14.19
CA ALA A 254 -5.67 8.63 15.25
C ALA A 254 -5.40 9.27 16.62
N GLY A 255 -4.98 10.55 16.64
CA GLY A 255 -4.64 11.26 17.86
C GLY A 255 -3.52 10.54 18.62
N ASN A 256 -3.71 10.31 19.92
CA ASN A 256 -2.73 9.59 20.75
C ASN A 256 -2.74 8.07 20.53
N ARG A 257 -3.69 7.52 19.76
CA ARG A 257 -3.76 6.09 19.50
C ARG A 257 -2.64 5.68 18.54
N ARG A 258 -1.78 4.77 18.99
CA ARG A 258 -0.74 4.21 18.15
C ARG A 258 -1.34 3.27 17.09
N ILE A 259 -1.06 3.55 15.82
CA ILE A 259 -1.59 2.78 14.68
C ILE A 259 -0.82 1.47 14.51
N CYS A 260 0.51 1.54 14.65
CA CYS A 260 1.40 0.41 14.47
C CYS A 260 2.39 0.32 15.64
N PRO A 261 2.62 -0.87 16.21
CA PRO A 261 3.57 -1.04 17.31
C PRO A 261 5.05 -0.89 16.89
N PHE A 262 5.35 -0.80 15.59
CA PHE A 262 6.73 -0.72 15.07
C PHE A 262 7.03 0.61 14.38
N ILE A 263 6.04 1.23 13.74
CA ILE A 263 6.20 2.49 13.01
C ILE A 263 5.52 3.62 13.80
N PRO A 264 6.23 4.72 14.11
CA PRO A 264 5.63 5.91 14.73
C PRO A 264 4.55 6.53 13.84
N ASN A 265 3.50 7.08 14.44
CA ASN A 265 2.45 7.78 13.70
C ASN A 265 3.01 8.98 12.88
N SER A 266 4.15 9.56 13.29
CA SER A 266 4.83 10.65 12.57
C SER A 266 5.56 10.21 11.29
N GLN A 267 5.67 8.91 11.02
CA GLN A 267 6.41 8.35 9.89
C GLN A 267 5.61 7.28 9.13
N VAL A 268 4.30 7.20 9.38
CA VAL A 268 3.48 6.08 8.88
C VAL A 268 2.99 6.30 7.45
N GLU A 269 2.98 7.54 6.96
CA GLU A 269 2.50 7.86 5.62
C GLU A 269 3.67 8.28 4.74
N ILE A 270 3.81 7.61 3.59
CA ILE A 270 4.78 7.91 2.54
C ILE A 270 4.01 8.46 1.35
N PHE A 271 4.49 9.51 0.71
CA PHE A 271 3.83 10.05 -0.47
C PHE A 271 4.81 10.50 -1.55
N THR A 272 4.36 10.45 -2.80
CA THR A 272 5.17 10.85 -3.95
C THR A 272 4.31 11.40 -5.09
N THR A 273 4.87 12.33 -5.87
CA THR A 273 4.35 12.75 -7.19
C THR A 273 5.10 12.10 -8.34
N VAL A 274 6.20 11.38 -8.07
CA VAL A 274 7.09 10.84 -9.10
C VAL A 274 6.45 9.60 -9.71
N ARG A 275 6.11 9.69 -11.00
CA ARG A 275 5.59 8.55 -11.77
C ARG A 275 6.63 7.44 -11.89
N ALA A 276 6.13 6.22 -12.06
CA ALA A 276 6.94 5.02 -12.21
C ALA A 276 7.95 4.77 -11.06
N SER A 277 7.84 5.47 -9.92
CA SER A 277 8.68 5.24 -8.74
C SER A 277 8.18 4.11 -7.84
N ILE A 278 7.04 3.52 -8.17
CA ILE A 278 6.40 2.44 -7.41
C ILE A 278 6.07 1.29 -8.36
N VAL A 279 6.44 0.07 -7.96
CA VAL A 279 6.12 -1.17 -8.67
C VAL A 279 5.27 -2.06 -7.77
N PRO A 280 3.99 -2.32 -8.12
CA PRO A 280 3.18 -3.30 -7.41
C PRO A 280 3.70 -4.71 -7.68
N TYR A 281 3.88 -5.52 -6.64
CA TYR A 281 4.37 -6.89 -6.79
C TYR A 281 3.59 -7.94 -5.99
N GLY A 282 2.68 -7.52 -5.11
CA GLY A 282 1.82 -8.44 -4.37
C GLY A 282 0.42 -7.87 -4.16
N LEU A 283 -0.59 -8.70 -4.35
CA LEU A 283 -1.94 -8.43 -3.89
C LEU A 283 -2.16 -9.11 -2.54
N LEU A 284 -2.31 -8.33 -1.48
CA LEU A 284 -2.57 -8.83 -0.13
C LEU A 284 -4.07 -8.85 0.13
N ILE A 285 -4.57 -10.03 0.50
CA ILE A 285 -5.97 -10.26 0.86
C ILE A 285 -6.04 -10.59 2.35
N HIS A 286 -6.99 -9.96 3.04
CA HIS A 286 -7.38 -10.31 4.40
C HIS A 286 -8.87 -10.61 4.46
N LEU A 287 -9.23 -11.74 5.07
CA LEU A 287 -10.61 -12.16 5.27
C LEU A 287 -10.89 -12.29 6.76
N ALA A 288 -11.89 -11.56 7.24
CA ALA A 288 -12.43 -11.70 8.59
C ALA A 288 -13.85 -12.27 8.51
N GLU A 289 -14.12 -13.36 9.22
CA GLU A 289 -15.48 -13.91 9.30
C GLU A 289 -16.43 -12.88 9.92
N VAL A 290 -17.62 -12.75 9.34
CA VAL A 290 -18.69 -11.92 9.91
C VAL A 290 -19.41 -12.76 10.95
N SER A 291 -19.28 -12.35 12.22
CA SER A 291 -20.02 -12.90 13.36
C SER A 291 -21.51 -12.63 13.27
#